data_AF-A0A852BSH3-F1
#
_entry.id   AF-A0A852BSH3-F1
#
_cell.length_a   1.000
_cell.length_b   1.000
_cell.length_c   1.000
_cell.angle_alpha   90.00
_cell.angle_beta   90.00
_cell.angle_gamma   90.00
#
_symmetry.space_group_name_H-M   'P 1'
#
loop_
_entity.id
_entity.type
_entity.pdbx_description
1 polymer ?
#
loop_
_entity_poly.entity_id
_entity_poly.type
_entity_poly.pdbx_seq_one_letter_code
_entity_poly.pdbx_strand_id
1 'polypeptide(L)'
;MAASRGRRLLWHGRCWFSQTESAVSSQPPDSLYPPIVASATAQSKAAKRRRLEHFYQRVHEAASIEDKLRLYGQLQRPKYTVYPQTIAINADRWYRSFTKTVFVPGLPTTVAPGTAKEQAATAPGPAKALEGAAQVAREDTKAPEPGTAAPGPEGTPEPAAGAKPYLNMGEVRSLVCDALLQESFYQNKKRPFLYRDQEHTPGPFLTQLVSTLAAYLSSCNPLLASSSLDLNPEVNYYWHHGEEVVVHGHRKGRVDPVRFQIDDHPHLQIRVPKQLPEIVQLESDLGEVPVIDHKPSKLPLFKRQYENKVFIGSKVADPCCYGHTQFHLFPDKLKRERFIKVRLEDQIEVVYRANAVASLFAWTAAQAMYQGEISQLD
;
A
#
# COMPACT_ATOMS: atom_id res chain seq x y z
N MET A 1 -33.02 22.99 80.48
CA MET A 1 -32.81 21.87 81.44
C MET A 1 -31.86 20.87 80.79
N ALA A 2 -30.54 21.14 80.85
CA ALA A 2 -29.51 20.36 81.58
C ALA A 2 -28.89 19.24 80.70
N ALA A 3 -27.72 19.45 80.05
CA ALA A 3 -26.33 19.27 80.57
C ALA A 3 -25.90 17.78 80.59
N SER A 4 -25.04 17.28 79.67
CA SER A 4 -23.56 17.38 79.55
C SER A 4 -22.79 16.18 80.15
N ARG A 5 -21.62 15.87 79.55
CA ARG A 5 -20.45 15.02 79.96
C ARG A 5 -20.38 13.68 79.21
N GLY A 6 -19.36 13.32 78.42
CA GLY A 6 -17.98 13.80 78.29
C GLY A 6 -17.03 13.01 79.21
N ARG A 7 -16.20 12.11 78.66
CA ARG A 7 -14.91 11.68 79.25
C ARG A 7 -13.97 11.10 78.18
N ARG A 8 -12.88 11.82 77.92
CA ARG A 8 -11.61 11.33 77.35
C ARG A 8 -10.79 10.67 78.46
N LEU A 9 -9.98 9.68 78.11
CA LEU A 9 -8.80 9.28 78.87
C LEU A 9 -7.58 9.26 77.93
N LEU A 10 -6.67 10.19 78.22
CA LEU A 10 -5.22 10.20 77.98
C LEU A 10 -4.60 9.47 79.23
N TRP A 11 -3.46 8.78 79.28
CA TRP A 11 -2.13 9.00 78.69
C TRP A 11 -1.17 7.81 79.01
N HIS A 12 -0.12 7.69 78.19
CA HIS A 12 1.28 7.25 78.41
C HIS A 12 1.74 5.92 79.02
N GLY A 13 2.67 5.30 78.27
CA GLY A 13 3.86 4.63 78.81
C GLY A 13 4.94 4.48 77.72
N ARG A 14 6.06 5.19 77.85
CA ARG A 14 7.29 4.97 77.06
C ARG A 14 8.10 3.85 77.71
N CYS A 15 8.71 2.99 76.91
CA CYS A 15 9.92 2.25 77.30
C CYS A 15 10.88 2.25 76.11
N TRP A 16 12.10 2.72 76.34
CA TRP A 16 13.24 2.68 75.43
C TRP A 16 14.21 1.63 75.97
N PHE A 17 14.67 0.71 75.12
CA PHE A 17 15.99 0.09 75.23
C PHE A 17 16.60 -0.04 73.84
N SER A 18 17.87 0.31 73.79
CA SER A 18 18.73 0.58 72.65
C SER A 18 19.25 -0.70 71.96
N GLN A 19 19.41 -0.61 70.62
CA GLN A 19 20.52 -1.03 69.72
C GLN A 19 21.38 -2.27 70.10
N THR A 20 21.75 -3.19 69.20
CA THR A 20 22.64 -2.98 68.04
C THR A 20 22.58 -4.11 66.96
N GLU A 21 22.57 -3.66 65.70
CA GLU A 21 23.27 -4.16 64.49
C GLU A 21 23.23 -5.62 64.02
N SER A 22 22.75 -5.80 62.78
CA SER A 22 23.61 -6.27 61.69
C SER A 22 23.13 -5.72 60.35
N ALA A 23 24.02 -4.97 59.72
CA ALA A 23 23.81 -4.30 58.45
C ALA A 23 23.70 -5.32 57.30
N VAL A 24 22.53 -5.33 56.66
CA VAL A 24 22.41 -5.65 55.24
C VAL A 24 21.87 -4.37 54.61
N SER A 25 22.57 -3.84 53.60
CA SER A 25 22.11 -2.65 52.88
C SER A 25 20.79 -2.97 52.17
N SER A 26 19.66 -2.72 52.82
CA SER A 26 18.37 -2.68 52.16
C SER A 26 18.34 -1.43 51.31
N GLN A 27 18.44 -1.59 49.99
CA GLN A 27 17.93 -0.56 49.09
C GLN A 27 16.49 -0.24 49.51
N PRO A 28 16.08 1.04 49.55
CA PRO A 28 14.69 1.37 49.84
C PRO A 28 13.81 0.62 48.82
N PRO A 29 12.66 0.06 49.24
CA PRO A 29 11.78 -0.61 48.28
C PRO A 29 11.42 0.40 47.20
N ASP A 30 11.72 0.07 45.94
CA ASP A 30 11.34 0.87 44.79
C ASP A 30 9.88 1.26 44.96
N SER A 31 9.58 2.55 44.93
CA SER A 31 8.24 3.04 45.21
C SER A 31 7.28 2.52 44.13
N LEU A 32 6.49 1.49 44.45
CA LEU A 32 5.51 0.87 43.55
C LEU A 32 4.25 1.75 43.46
N TYR A 33 4.38 2.96 42.92
CA TYR A 33 3.22 3.77 42.59
C TYR A 33 2.42 3.09 41.47
N PRO A 34 1.08 3.14 41.52
CA PRO A 34 0.26 2.64 40.44
C PRO A 34 0.51 3.46 39.17
N PRO A 35 0.36 2.85 37.98
CA PRO A 35 0.51 3.57 36.72
C PRO A 35 -0.51 4.70 36.63
N ILE A 36 -0.09 5.87 36.12
CA ILE A 36 -0.95 7.03 35.91
C ILE A 36 -1.80 6.78 34.65
N VAL A 37 -2.93 6.11 34.83
CA VAL A 37 -3.84 5.73 33.73
C VAL A 37 -5.29 6.08 34.07
N ALA A 38 -6.05 6.55 33.08
CA ALA A 38 -7.46 6.90 33.25
C ALA A 38 -8.32 5.67 33.59
N SER A 39 -9.41 5.79 34.36
CA SER A 39 -10.31 4.64 34.64
C SER A 39 -10.89 4.01 33.37
N ALA A 40 -11.06 2.68 33.33
CA ALA A 40 -11.60 1.97 32.15
C ALA A 40 -13.14 2.03 32.01
N THR A 41 -13.86 2.07 33.13
CA THR A 41 -15.34 1.92 33.17
C THR A 41 -16.10 3.25 33.19
N ALA A 42 -15.43 4.38 33.43
CA ALA A 42 -16.08 5.67 33.50
C ALA A 42 -16.67 6.12 32.15
N GLN A 43 -17.69 6.99 32.22
CA GLN A 43 -18.30 7.65 31.06
C GLN A 43 -17.56 8.96 30.71
N SER A 44 -16.26 8.86 30.41
CA SER A 44 -15.42 10.00 30.03
C SER A 44 -14.70 9.78 28.69
N LYS A 45 -14.16 10.86 28.10
CA LYS A 45 -13.34 10.78 26.87
C LYS A 45 -12.07 9.96 27.11
N ALA A 46 -11.41 10.15 28.25
CA ALA A 46 -10.20 9.41 28.62
C ALA A 46 -10.48 7.91 28.80
N ALA A 47 -11.61 7.55 29.43
CA ALA A 47 -12.01 6.15 29.54
C ALA A 47 -12.33 5.51 28.18
N LYS A 48 -12.91 6.27 27.23
CA LYS A 48 -13.14 5.81 25.85
C LYS A 48 -11.81 5.50 25.14
N ARG A 49 -10.80 6.38 25.28
CA ARG A 49 -9.45 6.16 24.71
C ARG A 49 -8.79 4.91 25.31
N ARG A 50 -8.81 4.75 26.63
CA ARG A 50 -8.27 3.55 27.29
C ARG A 50 -8.96 2.25 26.84
N ARG A 51 -10.28 2.25 26.64
CA ARG A 51 -10.98 1.06 26.10
C ARG A 51 -10.57 0.75 24.67
N LEU A 52 -10.27 1.78 23.88
CA LEU A 52 -9.79 1.63 22.52
C LEU A 52 -8.36 1.09 22.51
N GLU A 53 -7.46 1.60 23.36
CA GLU A 53 -6.10 1.07 23.55
C GLU A 53 -6.13 -0.41 23.94
N HIS A 54 -6.95 -0.79 24.93
CA HIS A 54 -7.12 -2.20 25.31
C HIS A 54 -7.67 -3.06 24.17
N PHE A 55 -8.54 -2.51 23.31
CA PHE A 55 -9.02 -3.24 22.14
C PHE A 55 -7.87 -3.50 21.16
N TYR A 56 -7.08 -2.48 20.81
CA TYR A 56 -5.95 -2.67 19.91
C TYR A 56 -4.88 -3.58 20.50
N GLN A 57 -4.58 -3.45 21.79
CA GLN A 57 -3.70 -4.38 22.50
C GLN A 57 -4.17 -5.83 22.34
N ARG A 58 -5.47 -6.11 22.53
CA ARG A 58 -6.04 -7.45 22.30
C ARG A 58 -5.92 -7.92 20.86
N VAL A 59 -5.99 -7.01 19.88
CA VAL A 59 -5.78 -7.36 18.48
C VAL A 59 -4.30 -7.69 18.25
N HIS A 60 -3.35 -6.92 18.79
CA HIS A 60 -1.93 -7.19 18.66
C HIS A 60 -1.52 -8.52 19.32
N GLU A 61 -2.06 -8.82 20.50
CA GLU A 61 -1.81 -10.04 21.29
C GLU A 61 -2.45 -11.31 20.69
N ALA A 62 -3.31 -11.20 19.68
CA ALA A 62 -3.94 -12.37 19.08
C ALA A 62 -2.90 -13.29 18.40
N ALA A 63 -3.02 -14.59 18.63
CA ALA A 63 -2.02 -15.59 18.24
C ALA A 63 -1.94 -15.83 16.72
N SER A 64 -3.06 -15.68 16.00
CA SER A 64 -3.16 -15.90 14.55
C SER A 64 -3.56 -14.62 13.82
N ILE A 65 -3.04 -14.42 12.61
CA ILE A 65 -3.43 -13.33 11.71
C ILE A 65 -4.94 -13.39 11.40
N GLU A 66 -5.51 -14.59 11.26
CA GLU A 66 -6.95 -14.75 11.01
C GLU A 66 -7.79 -14.19 12.18
N ASP A 67 -7.34 -14.44 13.42
CA ASP A 67 -7.99 -13.89 14.61
C ASP A 67 -7.81 -12.37 14.69
N LYS A 68 -6.63 -11.84 14.31
CA LYS A 68 -6.40 -10.38 14.19
C LYS A 68 -7.40 -9.74 13.24
N LEU A 69 -7.52 -10.28 12.02
CA LEU A 69 -8.44 -9.79 11.00
C LEU A 69 -9.90 -9.91 11.46
N ARG A 70 -10.26 -11.02 12.12
CA ARG A 70 -11.61 -11.23 12.66
C ARG A 70 -11.97 -10.20 13.73
N LEU A 71 -11.07 -9.94 14.68
CA LEU A 71 -11.28 -8.94 15.73
C LEU A 71 -11.36 -7.53 15.15
N TYR A 72 -10.47 -7.21 14.22
CA TYR A 72 -10.44 -5.91 13.53
C TYR A 72 -11.72 -5.65 12.72
N GLY A 73 -12.25 -6.68 12.05
CA GLY A 73 -13.46 -6.61 11.25
C GLY A 73 -14.78 -6.68 12.03
N GLN A 74 -14.76 -7.07 13.30
CA GLN A 74 -15.95 -7.40 14.08
C GLN A 74 -16.96 -6.24 14.21
N LEU A 75 -16.47 -5.02 14.40
CA LEU A 75 -17.34 -3.86 14.63
C LEU A 75 -17.78 -3.22 13.30
N GLN A 76 -19.00 -3.55 12.87
CA GLN A 76 -19.61 -2.94 11.69
C GLN A 76 -20.27 -1.60 12.05
N ARG A 77 -19.86 -0.54 11.36
CA ARG A 77 -20.39 0.83 11.48
C ARG A 77 -20.47 1.46 10.09
N PRO A 78 -21.23 2.55 9.92
CA PRO A 78 -21.25 3.28 8.65
C PRO A 78 -19.83 3.70 8.25
N LYS A 79 -19.43 3.33 7.03
CA LYS A 79 -18.12 3.59 6.43
C LYS A 79 -18.30 4.11 5.01
N TYR A 80 -17.42 5.00 4.56
CA TYR A 80 -17.42 5.48 3.18
C TYR A 80 -16.89 4.37 2.26
N THR A 81 -17.63 4.05 1.21
CA THR A 81 -17.15 3.15 0.15
C THR A 81 -16.40 3.98 -0.89
N VAL A 82 -15.09 3.76 -0.99
CA VAL A 82 -14.19 4.40 -1.94
C VAL A 82 -14.10 3.52 -3.18
N TYR A 83 -14.48 4.07 -4.33
CA TYR A 83 -14.46 3.36 -5.61
C TYR A 83 -13.20 3.76 -6.37
N PRO A 84 -12.24 2.86 -6.64
CA PRO A 84 -11.04 3.18 -7.41
C PRO A 84 -11.38 3.76 -8.80
N GLN A 85 -12.28 3.10 -9.51
CA GLN A 85 -12.80 3.53 -10.82
C GLN A 85 -13.98 4.50 -10.66
N THR A 86 -13.68 5.76 -10.32
CA THR A 86 -14.69 6.80 -10.06
C THR A 86 -14.85 7.80 -11.21
N ILE A 87 -16.04 8.39 -11.33
CA ILE A 87 -16.34 9.52 -12.23
C ILE A 87 -16.18 10.88 -11.55
N ALA A 88 -15.76 10.90 -10.28
CA ALA A 88 -15.68 12.12 -9.50
C ALA A 88 -14.53 13.03 -9.97
N ILE A 89 -14.82 14.34 -10.04
CA ILE A 89 -13.86 15.36 -10.48
C ILE A 89 -12.79 15.55 -9.41
N ASN A 90 -11.52 15.61 -9.83
CA ASN A 90 -10.34 15.80 -8.98
C ASN A 90 -10.23 14.77 -7.84
N ALA A 91 -10.70 13.54 -8.08
CA ALA A 91 -10.73 12.48 -7.07
C ALA A 91 -9.32 12.09 -6.56
N ASP A 92 -8.29 12.25 -7.39
CA ASP A 92 -6.90 11.93 -7.04
C ASP A 92 -6.43 12.70 -5.79
N ARG A 93 -6.73 14.00 -5.71
CA ARG A 93 -6.41 14.84 -4.55
C ARG A 93 -7.11 14.37 -3.28
N TRP A 94 -8.38 13.96 -3.38
CA TRP A 94 -9.13 13.44 -2.25
C TRP A 94 -8.58 12.11 -1.77
N TYR A 95 -8.28 11.19 -2.70
CA TYR A 95 -7.78 9.87 -2.35
C TYR A 95 -6.41 9.97 -1.70
N ARG A 96 -5.51 10.80 -2.23
CA ARG A 96 -4.23 11.12 -1.59
C ARG A 96 -4.38 11.63 -0.15
N SER A 97 -5.38 12.45 0.11
CA SER A 97 -5.69 12.93 1.46
C SER A 97 -6.14 11.78 2.37
N PHE A 98 -7.07 10.93 1.91
CA PHE A 98 -7.60 9.80 2.68
C PHE A 98 -6.56 8.71 2.99
N THR A 99 -5.61 8.52 2.08
CA THR A 99 -4.56 7.49 2.17
C THR A 99 -3.22 8.05 2.67
N LYS A 100 -3.11 9.36 2.89
CA LYS A 100 -1.86 10.07 3.20
C LYS A 100 -0.73 9.78 2.20
N THR A 101 -1.02 9.85 0.90
CA THR A 101 -0.05 9.54 -0.16
C THR A 101 0.37 10.78 -0.97
N VAL A 102 1.63 10.74 -1.44
CA VAL A 102 2.20 11.76 -2.33
C VAL A 102 2.36 11.17 -3.72
N PHE A 103 2.02 11.97 -4.73
CA PHE A 103 2.22 11.60 -6.13
C PHE A 103 3.48 12.28 -6.65
N VAL A 104 4.43 11.49 -7.14
CA VAL A 104 5.66 11.96 -7.78
C VAL A 104 5.56 11.63 -9.27
N PRO A 105 5.72 12.62 -10.18
CA PRO A 105 5.68 12.36 -11.61
C PRO A 105 6.93 11.61 -12.08
N GLY A 106 6.74 10.67 -13.01
CA GLY A 106 7.82 9.85 -13.57
C GLY A 106 7.96 8.49 -12.91
N LEU A 107 9.01 7.75 -13.30
CA LEU A 107 9.36 6.46 -12.70
C LEU A 107 10.45 6.65 -11.63
N PRO A 108 10.49 5.80 -10.60
CA PRO A 108 11.56 5.85 -9.60
C PRO A 108 12.94 5.62 -10.23
N THR A 109 13.93 6.41 -9.83
CA THR A 109 15.34 6.17 -10.18
C THR A 109 15.82 4.93 -9.43
N THR A 110 16.21 3.89 -10.15
CA THR A 110 16.73 2.66 -9.56
C THR A 110 18.00 2.98 -8.76
N VAL A 111 17.91 2.94 -7.42
CA VAL A 111 19.10 3.00 -6.58
C VAL A 111 19.78 1.64 -6.74
N ALA A 112 20.92 1.61 -7.43
CA ALA A 112 21.73 0.41 -7.48
C ALA A 112 22.12 0.04 -6.03
N PRO A 113 21.94 -1.22 -5.59
CA PRO A 113 22.33 -1.64 -4.25
C PRO A 113 23.87 -1.68 -4.18
N GLY A 114 24.50 -0.54 -3.91
CA GLY A 114 25.96 -0.42 -3.87
C GLY A 114 26.54 0.96 -3.58
N THR A 115 25.82 2.06 -3.81
CA THR A 115 26.39 3.41 -3.69
C THR A 115 26.11 4.12 -2.36
N ALA A 116 25.53 3.45 -1.37
CA ALA A 116 25.22 4.03 -0.07
C ALA A 116 26.44 4.22 0.87
N LYS A 117 27.66 3.85 0.44
CA LYS A 117 28.90 4.04 1.24
C LYS A 117 29.87 5.09 0.70
N GLU A 118 29.56 5.79 -0.39
CA GLU A 118 30.55 6.68 -1.02
C GLU A 118 30.02 8.09 -1.34
N GLN A 119 28.92 8.51 -0.69
CA GLN A 119 28.42 9.90 -0.79
C GLN A 119 28.44 10.66 0.55
N ALA A 120 29.18 10.17 1.54
CA ALA A 120 29.46 10.90 2.78
C ALA A 120 30.76 11.73 2.74
N ALA A 121 31.40 11.88 1.58
CA ALA A 121 32.68 12.58 1.47
C ALA A 121 32.77 13.49 0.24
N THR A 122 31.83 14.41 0.03
CA THR A 122 32.15 15.68 -0.65
C THR A 122 31.04 16.73 -0.47
N ALA A 123 31.33 17.75 0.33
CA ALA A 123 30.63 19.04 0.25
C ALA A 123 31.43 20.01 -0.65
N PRO A 124 30.81 21.03 -1.26
CA PRO A 124 31.26 21.61 -2.52
C PRO A 124 31.81 23.05 -2.45
N GLY A 125 32.53 23.45 -3.51
CA GLY A 125 32.66 24.84 -3.98
C GLY A 125 34.01 25.17 -4.64
N PRO A 126 34.13 26.22 -5.49
CA PRO A 126 33.14 26.82 -6.39
C PRO A 126 33.62 26.91 -7.86
N ALA A 127 32.71 27.34 -8.72
CA ALA A 127 32.79 27.42 -10.17
C ALA A 127 33.92 28.30 -10.76
N LYS A 128 34.37 27.95 -11.97
CA LYS A 128 34.79 28.89 -13.01
C LYS A 128 34.46 28.35 -14.41
N ALA A 129 33.82 29.19 -15.20
CA ALA A 129 33.35 28.99 -16.57
C ALA A 129 34.46 29.18 -17.62
N LEU A 130 34.26 28.56 -18.79
CA LEU A 130 34.64 28.98 -20.16
C LEU A 130 34.20 27.85 -21.11
N GLU A 131 33.08 27.96 -21.84
CA GLU A 131 32.92 28.57 -23.18
C GLU A 131 33.93 28.14 -24.24
N GLY A 132 33.42 27.59 -25.36
CA GLY A 132 33.97 27.83 -26.70
C GLY A 132 34.18 26.63 -27.64
N ALA A 133 33.36 26.60 -28.71
CA ALA A 133 33.63 26.09 -30.07
C ALA A 133 33.81 24.55 -30.28
N ALA A 134 32.94 23.84 -31.00
CA ALA A 134 32.59 23.87 -32.44
C ALA A 134 33.63 23.23 -33.38
N GLN A 135 33.20 22.14 -34.06
CA GLN A 135 33.59 21.56 -35.38
C GLN A 135 33.40 20.03 -35.27
N VAL A 136 32.46 19.35 -35.93
CA VAL A 136 32.17 19.18 -37.38
C VAL A 136 33.39 18.72 -38.18
N ALA A 137 33.46 17.41 -38.46
CA ALA A 137 33.95 16.87 -39.73
C ALA A 137 33.35 15.47 -39.97
N ARG A 138 32.89 15.28 -41.20
CA ARG A 138 32.28 14.10 -41.83
C ARG A 138 33.34 13.31 -42.63
N GLU A 139 32.89 12.16 -43.15
CA GLU A 139 33.43 11.38 -44.30
C GLU A 139 34.70 10.54 -44.00
N ASP A 140 34.89 9.32 -44.50
CA ASP A 140 34.11 8.50 -45.43
C ASP A 140 34.56 7.02 -45.39
N THR A 141 33.65 6.15 -45.85
CA THR A 141 33.78 4.80 -46.42
C THR A 141 35.14 4.09 -46.51
N LYS A 142 35.17 2.76 -46.25
CA LYS A 142 35.30 1.69 -47.29
C LYS A 142 35.45 0.28 -46.67
N ALA A 143 34.55 -0.63 -47.03
CA ALA A 143 34.76 -2.09 -46.99
C ALA A 143 35.33 -2.57 -48.35
N PRO A 144 36.01 -3.73 -48.42
CA PRO A 144 35.29 -4.96 -48.79
C PRO A 144 35.78 -6.27 -48.12
N GLU A 145 34.87 -7.24 -48.01
CA GLU A 145 35.10 -8.69 -47.77
C GLU A 145 35.61 -9.40 -49.06
N PRO A 146 35.79 -10.75 -49.19
CA PRO A 146 35.52 -11.89 -48.28
C PRO A 146 36.59 -13.03 -48.23
N GLY A 147 36.42 -13.99 -47.32
CA GLY A 147 37.27 -15.19 -47.25
C GLY A 147 36.62 -16.34 -46.47
N THR A 148 36.11 -17.32 -47.22
CA THR A 148 35.42 -18.55 -46.81
C THR A 148 36.37 -19.58 -46.18
N ALA A 149 36.04 -20.17 -45.02
CA ALA A 149 36.38 -21.55 -44.65
C ALA A 149 35.66 -22.01 -43.37
N ALA A 150 35.03 -23.18 -43.45
CA ALA A 150 34.57 -24.05 -42.35
C ALA A 150 34.76 -25.51 -42.85
N PRO A 151 34.56 -26.59 -42.06
CA PRO A 151 34.41 -26.73 -40.59
C PRO A 151 35.27 -27.88 -39.98
N GLY A 152 35.29 -27.99 -38.64
CA GLY A 152 35.79 -29.16 -37.88
C GLY A 152 35.82 -28.89 -36.35
N PRO A 153 35.78 -29.92 -35.49
CA PRO A 153 34.57 -30.24 -34.70
C PRO A 153 34.68 -30.04 -33.17
N GLU A 154 33.50 -30.11 -32.54
CA GLU A 154 33.20 -30.47 -31.14
C GLU A 154 33.78 -29.63 -29.98
N GLY A 155 32.83 -29.04 -29.24
CA GLY A 155 33.04 -28.45 -27.93
C GLY A 155 31.71 -27.97 -27.37
N THR A 156 30.96 -28.89 -26.75
CA THR A 156 29.76 -28.61 -25.97
C THR A 156 30.11 -27.58 -24.88
N PRO A 157 29.54 -26.35 -24.86
CA PRO A 157 29.73 -25.47 -23.73
C PRO A 157 28.71 -25.82 -22.65
N GLU A 158 29.24 -26.38 -21.57
CA GLU A 158 28.68 -26.36 -20.21
C GLU A 158 28.05 -24.98 -19.92
N PRO A 159 26.87 -24.90 -19.27
CA PRO A 159 26.17 -23.63 -19.11
C PRO A 159 26.99 -22.71 -18.21
N ALA A 160 27.47 -21.61 -18.79
CA ALA A 160 28.14 -20.54 -18.07
C ALA A 160 27.23 -20.00 -16.97
N ALA A 161 27.53 -20.39 -15.73
CA ALA A 161 26.95 -19.82 -14.53
C ALA A 161 27.24 -18.31 -14.51
N GLY A 162 26.21 -17.50 -14.78
CA GLY A 162 26.28 -16.04 -14.66
C GLY A 162 25.96 -15.23 -15.93
N ALA A 163 25.56 -15.84 -17.04
CA ALA A 163 25.05 -15.08 -18.18
C ALA A 163 23.73 -14.40 -17.79
N LYS A 164 23.69 -13.06 -17.78
CA LYS A 164 22.42 -12.32 -17.67
C LYS A 164 21.52 -12.81 -18.81
N PRO A 165 20.32 -13.31 -18.55
CA PRO A 165 19.42 -13.77 -19.60
C PRO A 165 19.17 -12.59 -20.55
N TYR A 166 19.57 -12.75 -21.81
CA TYR A 166 19.37 -11.74 -22.82
C TYR A 166 17.90 -11.72 -23.22
N LEU A 167 17.24 -10.58 -23.02
CA LEU A 167 15.84 -10.42 -23.35
C LEU A 167 15.70 -10.03 -24.83
N ASN A 168 15.12 -10.92 -25.64
CA ASN A 168 14.89 -10.66 -27.05
C ASN A 168 13.66 -9.77 -27.27
N MET A 169 13.89 -8.46 -27.41
CA MET A 169 12.83 -7.48 -27.67
C MET A 169 12.04 -7.76 -28.97
N GLY A 170 12.65 -8.41 -29.96
CA GLY A 170 11.97 -8.78 -31.21
C GLY A 170 10.87 -9.82 -31.00
N GLU A 171 11.16 -10.85 -30.21
CA GLU A 171 10.20 -11.89 -29.83
C GLU A 171 9.09 -11.34 -28.93
N VAL A 172 9.43 -10.50 -27.95
CA VAL A 172 8.43 -9.84 -27.11
C VAL A 172 7.48 -9.03 -27.97
N ARG A 173 8.01 -8.26 -28.93
CA ARG A 173 7.19 -7.48 -29.86
C ARG A 173 6.28 -8.38 -30.71
N SER A 174 6.78 -9.49 -31.26
CA SER A 174 5.94 -10.40 -32.06
C SER A 174 4.82 -11.00 -31.21
N LEU A 175 5.11 -11.47 -29.99
CA LEU A 175 4.09 -12.01 -29.08
C LEU A 175 2.98 -11.00 -28.74
N VAL A 176 3.36 -9.74 -28.52
CA VAL A 176 2.40 -8.64 -28.26
C VAL A 176 1.54 -8.37 -29.50
N CYS A 177 2.16 -8.30 -30.68
CA CYS A 177 1.45 -8.09 -31.94
C CYS A 177 0.49 -9.24 -32.26
N ASP A 178 0.90 -10.48 -32.02
CA ASP A 178 0.08 -11.67 -32.24
C ASP A 178 -1.14 -11.66 -31.32
N ALA A 179 -0.96 -11.39 -30.03
CA ALA A 179 -2.08 -11.26 -29.08
C ALA A 179 -3.02 -10.10 -29.46
N LEU A 180 -2.47 -8.97 -29.92
CA LEU A 180 -3.27 -7.82 -30.37
C LEU A 180 -4.11 -8.17 -31.60
N LEU A 181 -3.49 -8.74 -32.63
CA LEU A 181 -4.17 -9.09 -33.88
C LEU A 181 -5.16 -10.24 -33.68
N GLN A 182 -4.84 -11.19 -32.79
CA GLN A 182 -5.76 -12.26 -32.42
C GLN A 182 -7.09 -11.69 -31.92
N GLU A 183 -7.06 -10.81 -30.92
CA GLU A 183 -8.29 -10.31 -30.30
C GLU A 183 -9.01 -9.22 -31.09
N SER A 184 -8.27 -8.45 -31.89
CA SER A 184 -8.82 -7.32 -32.67
C SER A 184 -9.30 -7.70 -34.07
N PHE A 185 -8.69 -8.70 -34.70
CA PHE A 185 -8.93 -9.02 -36.12
C PHE A 185 -9.24 -10.50 -36.36
N TYR A 186 -8.42 -11.44 -35.87
CA TYR A 186 -8.57 -12.86 -36.23
C TYR A 186 -9.70 -13.58 -35.50
N GLN A 187 -9.99 -13.19 -34.24
CA GLN A 187 -11.10 -13.76 -33.52
C GLN A 187 -12.43 -13.26 -34.09
N ASN A 188 -13.23 -14.19 -34.62
CA ASN A 188 -14.58 -13.92 -35.09
C ASN A 188 -15.53 -13.63 -33.91
N LYS A 189 -15.56 -12.36 -33.53
CA LYS A 189 -16.31 -11.84 -32.40
C LYS A 189 -17.64 -11.25 -32.84
N LYS A 190 -18.72 -11.58 -32.11
CA LYS A 190 -20.01 -10.89 -32.29
C LYS A 190 -19.87 -9.44 -31.85
N ARG A 191 -20.72 -8.58 -32.40
CA ARG A 191 -20.77 -7.17 -31.96
C ARG A 191 -21.10 -7.13 -30.45
N PRO A 192 -20.29 -6.45 -29.64
CA PRO A 192 -20.57 -6.33 -28.21
C PRO A 192 -21.88 -5.60 -27.95
N PHE A 193 -22.50 -5.93 -26.82
CA PHE A 193 -23.64 -5.17 -26.31
C PHE A 193 -23.18 -3.79 -25.82
N LEU A 194 -24.10 -2.82 -25.83
CA LEU A 194 -23.83 -1.45 -25.39
C LEU A 194 -23.16 -1.42 -24.01
N TYR A 195 -22.05 -0.68 -23.88
CA TYR A 195 -21.23 -0.55 -22.67
C TYR A 195 -20.41 -1.81 -22.27
N ARG A 196 -20.27 -2.80 -23.15
CA ARG A 196 -19.44 -4.00 -22.91
C ARG A 196 -18.30 -4.16 -23.90
N ASP A 197 -17.91 -3.10 -24.59
CA ASP A 197 -16.85 -3.21 -25.59
C ASP A 197 -15.50 -3.54 -24.91
N GLN A 198 -15.21 -2.90 -23.77
CA GLN A 198 -13.98 -3.15 -23.00
C GLN A 198 -13.89 -4.60 -22.50
N GLU A 199 -15.01 -5.19 -22.07
CA GLU A 199 -15.06 -6.59 -21.64
C GLU A 199 -14.87 -7.57 -22.81
N HIS A 200 -15.21 -7.17 -24.03
CA HIS A 200 -15.26 -8.08 -25.18
C HIS A 200 -13.94 -8.18 -25.95
N THR A 201 -13.22 -7.06 -26.11
CA THR A 201 -11.96 -7.03 -26.88
C THR A 201 -10.74 -6.74 -25.99
N PRO A 202 -10.67 -5.60 -25.27
CA PRO A 202 -9.56 -5.30 -24.37
C PRO A 202 -9.34 -6.29 -23.22
N GLY A 203 -10.41 -6.80 -22.60
CA GLY A 203 -10.30 -7.76 -21.49
C GLY A 203 -9.58 -9.05 -21.86
N PRO A 204 -10.07 -9.83 -22.84
CA PRO A 204 -9.40 -11.04 -23.32
C PRO A 204 -7.97 -10.77 -23.82
N PHE A 205 -7.76 -9.63 -24.52
CA PHE A 205 -6.44 -9.19 -24.95
C PHE A 205 -5.48 -9.03 -23.78
N LEU A 206 -5.90 -8.33 -22.73
CA LEU A 206 -5.07 -8.10 -21.55
C LEU A 206 -4.76 -9.42 -20.83
N THR A 207 -5.73 -10.33 -20.73
CA THR A 207 -5.52 -11.66 -20.15
C THR A 207 -4.50 -12.47 -20.94
N GLN A 208 -4.64 -12.51 -22.26
CA GLN A 208 -3.71 -13.24 -23.12
C GLN A 208 -2.32 -12.63 -23.06
N LEU A 209 -2.22 -11.30 -23.18
CA LEU A 209 -0.97 -10.55 -23.16
C LEU A 209 -0.18 -10.81 -21.87
N VAL A 210 -0.82 -10.69 -20.71
CA VAL A 210 -0.13 -10.89 -19.43
C VAL A 210 0.25 -12.36 -19.24
N SER A 211 -0.59 -13.30 -19.65
CA SER A 211 -0.28 -14.74 -19.53
C SER A 211 0.91 -15.13 -20.41
N THR A 212 0.97 -14.66 -21.66
CA THR A 212 2.08 -14.96 -22.58
C THR A 212 3.37 -14.29 -22.14
N LEU A 213 3.31 -13.02 -21.71
CA LEU A 213 4.48 -12.31 -21.21
C LEU A 213 5.00 -12.91 -19.91
N ALA A 214 4.13 -13.27 -18.96
CA ALA A 214 4.54 -13.92 -17.71
C ALA A 214 5.24 -15.26 -17.98
N ALA A 215 4.69 -16.08 -18.89
CA ALA A 215 5.31 -17.34 -19.29
C ALA A 215 6.67 -17.13 -19.97
N TYR A 216 6.78 -16.18 -20.90
CA TYR A 216 8.05 -15.89 -21.59
C TYR A 216 9.12 -15.36 -20.62
N LEU A 217 8.75 -14.41 -19.77
CA LEU A 217 9.65 -13.77 -18.80
C LEU A 217 10.02 -14.67 -17.61
N SER A 218 9.30 -15.78 -17.39
CA SER A 218 9.61 -16.75 -16.32
C SER A 218 11.02 -17.35 -16.46
N SER A 219 11.52 -17.49 -17.70
CA SER A 219 12.87 -17.95 -18.01
C SER A 219 13.95 -16.96 -17.54
N CYS A 220 13.64 -15.66 -17.58
CA CYS A 220 14.54 -14.58 -17.22
C CYS A 220 14.41 -14.19 -15.74
N ASN A 221 13.22 -14.36 -15.17
CA ASN A 221 12.91 -14.02 -13.79
C ASN A 221 12.27 -15.21 -13.05
N PRO A 222 13.03 -15.94 -12.22
CA PRO A 222 12.53 -17.11 -11.50
C PRO A 222 11.42 -16.78 -10.50
N LEU A 223 11.30 -15.52 -10.07
CA LEU A 223 10.22 -15.07 -9.19
C LEU A 223 8.86 -15.11 -9.91
N LEU A 224 8.82 -14.87 -11.22
CA LEU A 224 7.60 -15.02 -12.02
C LEU A 224 7.24 -16.49 -12.24
N ALA A 225 8.23 -17.39 -12.32
CA ALA A 225 7.99 -18.83 -12.46
C ALA A 225 7.27 -19.43 -11.22
N SER A 226 7.51 -18.85 -10.03
CA SER A 226 6.86 -19.25 -8.77
C SER A 226 5.67 -18.36 -8.38
N SER A 227 5.23 -17.48 -9.28
CA SER A 227 4.13 -16.55 -9.04
C SER A 227 2.77 -17.20 -9.29
N SER A 228 1.71 -16.64 -8.69
CA SER A 228 0.33 -16.92 -9.08
C SER A 228 -0.21 -15.76 -9.92
N LEU A 229 -0.93 -16.10 -10.99
CA LEU A 229 -1.67 -15.16 -11.81
C LEU A 229 -3.17 -15.37 -11.53
N ASP A 230 -3.81 -14.39 -10.90
CA ASP A 230 -5.25 -14.46 -10.63
C ASP A 230 -6.04 -13.66 -11.66
N LEU A 231 -7.20 -14.20 -12.05
CA LEU A 231 -8.14 -13.56 -12.99
C LEU A 231 -9.31 -12.95 -12.22
N ASN A 232 -9.56 -11.66 -12.41
CA ASN A 232 -10.61 -10.90 -11.71
C ASN A 232 -10.67 -11.13 -10.19
N PRO A 233 -9.54 -11.02 -9.46
CA PRO A 233 -9.55 -11.21 -8.01
C PRO A 233 -10.28 -10.05 -7.31
N GLU A 234 -10.75 -10.31 -6.10
CA GLU A 234 -11.28 -9.29 -5.19
C GLU A 234 -10.14 -8.76 -4.32
N VAL A 235 -10.00 -7.45 -4.22
CA VAL A 235 -9.03 -6.80 -3.31
C VAL A 235 -9.78 -5.80 -2.44
N ASN A 236 -9.72 -6.00 -1.13
CA ASN A 236 -10.47 -5.21 -0.17
C ASN A 236 -9.58 -4.70 0.95
N TYR A 237 -9.85 -3.48 1.40
CA TYR A 237 -9.18 -2.93 2.57
C TYR A 237 -10.08 -2.00 3.39
N TYR A 238 -9.97 -2.13 4.71
CA TYR A 238 -10.73 -1.36 5.71
C TYR A 238 -9.78 -0.60 6.63
N TRP A 239 -9.96 0.72 6.73
CA TRP A 239 -9.13 1.56 7.60
C TRP A 239 -9.88 2.78 8.15
N HIS A 240 -9.26 3.43 9.12
CA HIS A 240 -9.74 4.67 9.72
C HIS A 240 -8.80 5.80 9.36
N HIS A 241 -9.35 6.97 9.01
CA HIS A 241 -8.55 8.16 8.75
C HIS A 241 -9.31 9.42 9.17
N GLY A 242 -8.81 10.11 10.20
CA GLY A 242 -9.43 11.31 10.74
C GLY A 242 -10.63 11.04 11.65
N GLU A 243 -11.14 12.11 12.25
CA GLU A 243 -12.28 12.09 13.17
C GLU A 243 -13.34 13.11 12.72
N GLU A 244 -14.62 12.78 12.90
CA GLU A 244 -15.72 13.70 12.66
C GLU A 244 -16.58 13.84 13.92
N VAL A 245 -17.11 15.06 14.12
CA VAL A 245 -18.14 15.30 15.14
C VAL A 245 -19.51 15.05 14.50
N VAL A 246 -20.30 14.18 15.13
CA VAL A 246 -21.65 13.88 14.68
C VAL A 246 -22.53 15.13 14.83
N VAL A 247 -23.09 15.61 13.71
CA VAL A 247 -23.86 16.87 13.66
C VAL A 247 -25.32 16.68 14.06
N HIS A 248 -25.95 15.57 13.67
CA HIS A 248 -27.37 15.31 13.84
C HIS A 248 -27.64 13.94 14.48
N GLY A 249 -28.83 13.78 15.06
CA GLY A 249 -29.29 12.54 15.69
C GLY A 249 -28.87 12.38 17.16
N HIS A 250 -29.23 11.24 17.77
CA HIS A 250 -29.03 10.97 19.20
C HIS A 250 -27.56 10.95 19.65
N ARG A 251 -26.60 10.83 18.72
CA ARG A 251 -25.15 10.85 18.99
C ARG A 251 -24.52 12.23 18.76
N LYS A 252 -25.32 13.27 18.61
CA LYS A 252 -24.84 14.65 18.36
C LYS A 252 -23.76 15.06 19.35
N GLY A 253 -22.70 15.70 18.84
CA GLY A 253 -21.57 16.20 19.64
C GLY A 253 -20.54 15.14 20.05
N ARG A 254 -20.77 13.86 19.72
CA ARG A 254 -19.76 12.81 19.93
C ARG A 254 -18.75 12.80 18.79
N VAL A 255 -17.48 12.57 19.15
CA VAL A 255 -16.37 12.36 18.22
C VAL A 255 -16.37 10.88 17.80
N ASP A 256 -16.47 10.65 16.50
CA ASP A 256 -16.42 9.33 15.87
C ASP A 256 -15.30 9.29 14.82
N PRO A 257 -14.54 8.19 14.71
CA PRO A 257 -13.54 8.06 13.67
C PRO A 257 -14.22 7.87 12.31
N VAL A 258 -13.62 8.46 11.27
CA VAL A 258 -14.08 8.29 9.89
C VAL A 258 -13.52 6.98 9.34
N ARG A 259 -14.42 6.14 8.83
CA ARG A 259 -14.12 4.79 8.34
C ARG A 259 -14.22 4.75 6.83
N PHE A 260 -13.30 4.04 6.20
CA PHE A 260 -13.26 3.85 4.76
C PHE A 260 -13.16 2.36 4.43
N GLN A 261 -13.72 2.00 3.27
CA GLN A 261 -13.57 0.69 2.66
C GLN A 261 -13.31 0.89 1.18
N ILE A 262 -12.28 0.23 0.65
CA ILE A 262 -12.10 0.03 -0.78
C ILE A 262 -12.52 -1.40 -1.08
N ASP A 263 -13.40 -1.54 -2.07
CA ASP A 263 -13.75 -2.83 -2.66
C ASP A 263 -13.37 -2.73 -4.14
N ASP A 264 -12.28 -3.39 -4.50
CA ASP A 264 -11.65 -3.31 -5.82
C ASP A 264 -11.62 -4.67 -6.53
N HIS A 265 -11.64 -4.62 -7.85
CA HIS A 265 -11.64 -5.77 -8.74
C HIS A 265 -10.69 -5.51 -9.91
N PRO A 266 -9.37 -5.65 -9.73
CA PRO A 266 -8.44 -5.62 -10.84
C PRO A 266 -8.76 -6.73 -11.84
N HIS A 267 -8.46 -6.51 -13.12
CA HIS A 267 -8.68 -7.52 -14.17
C HIS A 267 -7.74 -8.71 -13.98
N LEU A 268 -6.49 -8.43 -13.62
CA LEU A 268 -5.47 -9.44 -13.33
C LEU A 268 -4.58 -8.96 -12.18
N GLN A 269 -4.03 -9.90 -11.43
CA GLN A 269 -2.92 -9.60 -10.51
C GLN A 269 -1.91 -10.73 -10.51
N ILE A 270 -0.64 -10.36 -10.33
CA ILE A 270 0.46 -11.30 -10.13
C ILE A 270 0.84 -11.24 -8.64
N ARG A 271 0.76 -12.37 -7.96
CA ARG A 271 1.20 -12.54 -6.56
C ARG A 271 2.42 -13.44 -6.49
N VAL A 272 3.29 -13.17 -5.53
CA VAL A 272 4.61 -13.77 -5.42
C VAL A 272 4.89 -14.18 -3.98
N PRO A 273 5.75 -15.19 -3.76
CA PRO A 273 6.04 -15.68 -2.40
C PRO A 273 7.03 -14.80 -1.63
N LYS A 274 7.73 -13.88 -2.31
CA LYS A 274 8.75 -13.00 -1.71
C LYS A 274 8.41 -11.55 -1.94
N GLN A 275 8.63 -10.72 -0.93
CA GLN A 275 8.44 -9.27 -1.00
C GLN A 275 9.39 -8.65 -2.04
N LEU A 276 8.89 -7.67 -2.79
CA LEU A 276 9.69 -6.88 -3.71
C LEU A 276 10.64 -5.93 -2.95
N PRO A 277 11.80 -5.59 -3.53
CA PRO A 277 12.72 -4.64 -2.92
C PRO A 277 12.07 -3.26 -2.78
N GLU A 278 12.42 -2.58 -1.70
CA GLU A 278 12.05 -1.18 -1.47
C GLU A 278 12.65 -0.29 -2.56
N ILE A 279 11.84 0.65 -3.04
CA ILE A 279 12.22 1.57 -4.13
C ILE A 279 12.88 2.84 -3.59
N VAL A 280 12.36 3.35 -2.47
CA VAL A 280 12.78 4.57 -1.80
C VAL A 280 12.82 4.27 -0.32
N GLN A 281 13.88 4.71 0.38
CA GLN A 281 14.04 4.50 1.82
C GLN A 281 12.87 5.08 2.61
N LEU A 282 12.43 4.36 3.64
CA LEU A 282 11.27 4.66 4.48
C LEU A 282 11.23 6.10 5.03
N GLU A 283 12.38 6.68 5.36
CA GLU A 283 12.49 8.03 5.96
C GLU A 283 12.62 9.17 4.93
N SER A 284 12.39 8.90 3.64
CA SER A 284 12.57 9.93 2.60
C SER A 284 11.38 10.89 2.51
N ASP A 285 11.67 12.19 2.57
CA ASP A 285 10.67 13.25 2.38
C ASP A 285 10.37 13.46 0.89
N LEU A 286 9.22 12.94 0.43
CA LEU A 286 8.79 13.01 -0.98
C LEU A 286 7.85 14.19 -1.30
N GLY A 287 7.53 15.03 -0.31
CA GLY A 287 6.69 16.22 -0.45
C GLY A 287 5.43 16.21 0.41
N GLU A 288 4.55 17.19 0.19
CA GLU A 288 3.38 17.42 1.05
C GLU A 288 2.12 16.66 0.56
N VAL A 289 1.37 16.12 1.53
CA VAL A 289 0.07 15.47 1.28
C VAL A 289 -1.02 16.55 1.13
N PRO A 290 -1.90 16.47 0.11
CA PRO A 290 -2.98 17.43 -0.03
C PRO A 290 -3.95 17.39 1.16
N VAL A 291 -4.17 18.55 1.76
CA VAL A 291 -5.21 18.74 2.78
C VAL A 291 -6.53 19.15 2.12
N ILE A 292 -7.62 18.57 2.61
CA ILE A 292 -8.99 18.83 2.17
C ILE A 292 -9.80 19.34 3.35
N ASP A 293 -10.28 20.58 3.27
CA ASP A 293 -11.05 21.23 4.35
C ASP A 293 -12.54 20.84 4.37
N HIS A 294 -12.93 19.89 3.53
CA HIS A 294 -14.31 19.50 3.30
C HIS A 294 -14.56 18.06 3.72
N LYS A 295 -15.81 17.78 4.13
CA LYS A 295 -16.21 16.42 4.47
C LYS A 295 -16.13 15.51 3.24
N PRO A 296 -15.74 14.23 3.40
CA PRO A 296 -15.69 13.26 2.30
C PRO A 296 -17.03 13.12 1.55
N SER A 297 -18.15 13.41 2.22
CA SER A 297 -19.50 13.43 1.62
C SER A 297 -19.73 14.50 0.54
N LYS A 298 -18.78 15.41 0.31
CA LYS A 298 -18.84 16.38 -0.80
C LYS A 298 -18.33 15.81 -2.11
N LEU A 299 -17.48 14.79 -2.06
CA LEU A 299 -17.28 13.87 -3.17
C LEU A 299 -18.53 12.98 -3.28
N PRO A 300 -18.89 12.43 -4.45
CA PRO A 300 -19.97 11.42 -4.56
C PRO A 300 -19.58 10.09 -3.91
N LEU A 301 -19.22 10.12 -2.62
CA LEU A 301 -18.93 9.02 -1.73
C LEU A 301 -20.05 8.89 -0.71
N PHE A 302 -20.54 7.67 -0.53
CA PHE A 302 -21.68 7.39 0.32
C PHE A 302 -21.27 6.47 1.47
N LYS A 303 -21.87 6.71 2.64
CA LYS A 303 -21.70 5.81 3.79
C LYS A 303 -22.60 4.60 3.63
N ARG A 304 -22.04 3.41 3.78
CA ARG A 304 -22.76 2.13 3.83
C ARG A 304 -22.30 1.35 5.05
N GLN A 305 -23.10 0.38 5.48
CA GLN A 305 -22.73 -0.53 6.56
C GLN A 305 -22.88 -1.97 6.06
N TYR A 306 -21.76 -2.69 6.05
CA TYR A 306 -21.63 -4.08 5.65
C TYR A 306 -20.37 -4.65 6.28
N GLU A 307 -20.08 -5.92 6.01
CA GLU A 307 -18.90 -6.61 6.50
C GLU A 307 -17.60 -5.85 6.19
N ASN A 308 -16.69 -5.77 7.16
CA ASN A 308 -15.36 -5.20 6.97
C ASN A 308 -14.46 -6.29 6.43
N LYS A 309 -14.04 -6.13 5.18
CA LYS A 309 -13.20 -7.10 4.48
C LYS A 309 -11.79 -6.53 4.32
N VAL A 310 -10.80 -7.36 4.64
CA VAL A 310 -9.39 -7.18 4.27
C VAL A 310 -8.99 -8.43 3.50
N PHE A 311 -8.70 -8.28 2.22
CA PHE A 311 -8.48 -9.41 1.33
C PHE A 311 -7.55 -9.01 0.18
N ILE A 312 -6.56 -9.84 -0.12
CA ILE A 312 -5.54 -9.57 -1.17
C ILE A 312 -5.79 -10.33 -2.48
N GLY A 313 -6.91 -11.05 -2.57
CA GLY A 313 -7.21 -12.00 -3.66
C GLY A 313 -7.01 -13.47 -3.28
N SER A 314 -6.37 -13.74 -2.14
CA SER A 314 -6.21 -15.08 -1.58
C SER A 314 -6.30 -15.09 -0.04
N LYS A 315 -6.49 -16.30 0.51
CA LYS A 315 -6.55 -16.52 1.96
C LYS A 315 -5.15 -16.45 2.57
N VAL A 316 -5.10 -16.19 3.88
CA VAL A 316 -3.85 -16.04 4.66
C VAL A 316 -2.93 -17.26 4.56
N ALA A 317 -3.49 -18.47 4.38
CA ALA A 317 -2.71 -19.70 4.24
C ALA A 317 -1.96 -19.84 2.89
N ASP A 318 -2.23 -18.97 1.90
CA ASP A 318 -1.57 -19.03 0.60
C ASP A 318 -0.11 -18.54 0.71
N PRO A 319 0.89 -19.31 0.22
CA PRO A 319 2.29 -18.88 0.23
C PRO A 319 2.56 -17.61 -0.59
N CYS A 320 1.74 -17.31 -1.61
CA CYS A 320 1.90 -16.11 -2.44
C CYS A 320 1.18 -14.90 -1.83
N CYS A 321 1.63 -14.46 -0.65
CA CYS A 321 0.99 -13.37 0.10
C CYS A 321 1.46 -11.96 -0.28
N TYR A 322 2.46 -11.82 -1.16
CA TYR A 322 2.96 -10.53 -1.63
C TYR A 322 2.50 -10.22 -3.05
N GLY A 323 2.27 -8.94 -3.33
CA GLY A 323 1.89 -8.46 -4.66
C GLY A 323 3.09 -8.09 -5.51
N HIS A 324 3.04 -8.44 -6.81
CA HIS A 324 4.04 -7.99 -7.80
C HIS A 324 3.49 -6.87 -8.69
N THR A 325 2.43 -7.14 -9.45
CA THR A 325 1.83 -6.17 -10.39
C THR A 325 0.34 -6.41 -10.55
N GLN A 326 -0.44 -5.33 -10.60
CA GLN A 326 -1.87 -5.36 -10.90
C GLN A 326 -2.15 -4.78 -12.28
N PHE A 327 -3.15 -5.34 -12.96
CA PHE A 327 -3.65 -4.85 -14.24
C PHE A 327 -5.11 -4.47 -14.10
N HIS A 328 -5.41 -3.21 -14.39
CA HIS A 328 -6.74 -2.63 -14.29
C HIS A 328 -7.30 -2.34 -15.67
N LEU A 329 -8.56 -2.70 -15.87
CA LEU A 329 -9.30 -2.37 -17.08
C LEU A 329 -10.42 -1.39 -16.73
N PHE A 330 -10.42 -0.24 -17.39
CA PHE A 330 -11.44 0.77 -17.16
C PHE A 330 -12.73 0.44 -17.92
N PRO A 331 -13.91 0.62 -17.29
CA PRO A 331 -15.18 0.35 -17.92
C PRO A 331 -15.47 1.38 -19.02
N ASP A 332 -16.40 1.02 -19.91
CA ASP A 332 -16.87 1.89 -21.00
C ASP A 332 -17.32 3.28 -20.53
N LYS A 333 -17.77 3.39 -19.27
CA LYS A 333 -18.17 4.64 -18.62
C LYS A 333 -17.04 5.66 -18.52
N LEU A 334 -15.81 5.19 -18.36
CA LEU A 334 -14.61 5.99 -18.18
C LEU A 334 -13.76 6.06 -19.46
N LYS A 335 -14.36 5.78 -20.64
CA LYS A 335 -13.69 5.94 -21.94
C LYS A 335 -13.31 7.41 -22.18
N ARG A 336 -12.07 7.63 -22.63
CA ARG A 336 -11.52 8.95 -23.01
C ARG A 336 -12.46 9.78 -23.88
N GLU A 337 -13.07 9.15 -24.90
CA GLU A 337 -14.00 9.83 -25.81
C GLU A 337 -15.19 10.51 -25.12
N ARG A 338 -15.63 9.97 -23.97
CA ARG A 338 -16.74 10.56 -23.20
C ARG A 338 -16.32 11.81 -22.47
N PHE A 339 -15.12 11.81 -21.90
CA PHE A 339 -14.55 12.99 -21.27
C PHE A 339 -14.41 14.15 -22.26
N ILE A 340 -13.95 13.85 -23.48
CA ILE A 340 -13.87 14.84 -24.56
C ILE A 340 -15.27 15.39 -24.91
N LYS A 341 -16.27 14.50 -25.09
CA LYS A 341 -17.65 14.91 -25.38
C LYS A 341 -18.28 15.81 -24.30
N VAL A 342 -17.92 15.60 -23.04
CA VAL A 342 -18.44 16.35 -21.88
C VAL A 342 -17.55 17.54 -21.50
N ARG A 343 -16.45 17.79 -22.23
CA ARG A 343 -15.46 18.86 -21.98
C ARG A 343 -14.75 18.74 -20.62
N LEU A 344 -14.39 17.52 -20.24
CA LEU A 344 -13.65 17.18 -19.01
C LEU A 344 -12.32 16.47 -19.34
N GLU A 345 -11.57 17.03 -20.28
CA GLU A 345 -10.31 16.43 -20.79
C GLU A 345 -9.20 16.43 -19.74
N ASP A 346 -9.21 17.44 -18.87
CA ASP A 346 -8.33 17.58 -17.70
C ASP A 346 -8.49 16.42 -16.70
N GLN A 347 -9.67 15.78 -16.67
CA GLN A 347 -9.98 14.70 -15.76
C GLN A 347 -9.52 13.31 -16.25
N ILE A 348 -9.05 13.20 -17.50
CA ILE A 348 -8.65 11.90 -18.07
C ILE A 348 -7.54 11.27 -17.21
N GLU A 349 -6.43 11.98 -17.00
CA GLU A 349 -5.30 11.51 -16.19
C GLU A 349 -5.63 11.39 -14.70
N VAL A 350 -6.51 12.24 -14.20
CA VAL A 350 -6.96 12.24 -12.80
C VAL A 350 -7.61 10.90 -12.44
N VAL A 351 -8.45 10.36 -13.33
CA VAL A 351 -9.13 9.09 -13.11
C VAL A 351 -8.14 7.93 -13.05
N TYR A 352 -7.13 7.91 -13.93
CA TYR A 352 -6.06 6.89 -13.89
C TYR A 352 -5.26 6.97 -12.59
N ARG A 353 -4.87 8.17 -12.17
CA ARG A 353 -4.13 8.37 -10.90
C ARG A 353 -4.96 8.00 -9.69
N ALA A 354 -6.22 8.40 -9.63
CA ALA A 354 -7.13 8.08 -8.53
C ALA A 354 -7.30 6.55 -8.39
N ASN A 355 -7.51 5.85 -9.49
CA ASN A 355 -7.58 4.39 -9.50
C ASN A 355 -6.29 3.77 -8.96
N ALA A 356 -5.14 4.17 -9.52
CA ALA A 356 -3.85 3.65 -9.11
C ALA A 356 -3.58 3.86 -7.61
N VAL A 357 -3.85 5.07 -7.08
CA VAL A 357 -3.66 5.38 -5.66
C VAL A 357 -4.56 4.51 -4.78
N ALA A 358 -5.85 4.40 -5.10
CA ALA A 358 -6.78 3.61 -4.28
C ALA A 358 -6.48 2.11 -4.34
N SER A 359 -6.32 1.56 -5.54
CA SER A 359 -6.06 0.13 -5.75
C SER A 359 -4.74 -0.30 -5.12
N LEU A 360 -3.65 0.44 -5.35
CA LEU A 360 -2.34 0.10 -4.78
C LEU A 360 -2.34 0.26 -3.26
N PHE A 361 -2.93 1.33 -2.72
CA PHE A 361 -3.05 1.51 -1.27
C PHE A 361 -3.82 0.36 -0.61
N ALA A 362 -4.97 -0.01 -1.17
CA ALA A 362 -5.75 -1.13 -0.64
C ALA A 362 -4.95 -2.44 -0.69
N TRP A 363 -4.21 -2.67 -1.76
CA TRP A 363 -3.43 -3.88 -1.94
C TRP A 363 -2.23 -3.96 -0.99
N THR A 364 -1.42 -2.92 -0.89
CA THR A 364 -0.24 -2.90 -0.02
C THR A 364 -0.63 -2.93 1.45
N ALA A 365 -1.67 -2.18 1.84
CA ALA A 365 -2.11 -2.14 3.23
C ALA A 365 -2.78 -3.45 3.66
N ALA A 366 -3.48 -4.14 2.75
CA ALA A 366 -3.99 -5.49 3.01
C ALA A 366 -2.85 -6.52 3.16
N GLN A 367 -1.78 -6.40 2.37
CA GLN A 367 -0.57 -7.24 2.53
C GLN A 367 0.11 -7.01 3.88
N ALA A 368 0.25 -5.75 4.33
CA ALA A 368 0.79 -5.43 5.64
C ALA A 368 -0.04 -6.05 6.78
N MET A 369 -1.37 -5.97 6.69
CA MET A 369 -2.27 -6.63 7.66
C MET A 369 -2.11 -8.16 7.68
N TYR A 370 -1.79 -8.78 6.54
CA TYR A 370 -1.51 -10.21 6.46
C TYR A 370 -0.19 -10.59 7.12
N GLN A 371 0.77 -9.66 7.24
CA GLN A 371 1.98 -9.84 8.06
C GLN A 371 1.73 -9.52 9.55
N GLY A 372 0.55 -9.02 9.90
CA GLY A 372 0.16 -8.67 11.27
C GLY A 372 0.47 -7.22 11.67
N GLU A 373 0.88 -6.38 10.73
CA GLU A 373 1.08 -4.92 10.92
C GLU A 373 -0.28 -4.22 10.93
N ILE A 374 -0.56 -3.45 11.98
CA ILE A 374 -1.83 -2.73 12.14
C ILE A 374 -1.52 -1.28 12.50
N SER A 375 -2.06 -0.36 11.69
CA SER A 375 -1.88 1.10 11.62
C SER A 375 -1.85 1.99 12.89
N GLN A 376 -1.85 1.46 14.11
CA GLN A 376 -1.83 2.28 15.34
C GLN A 376 -0.54 2.19 16.18
N LEU A 377 0.49 1.49 15.69
CA LEU A 377 1.79 1.37 16.38
C LEU A 377 3.01 1.82 15.55
N ASP A 378 2.81 2.32 14.32
CA ASP A 378 3.88 2.87 13.48
C ASP A 378 3.86 4.41 13.46
#